data_AF-A0A254QJT4-F1
#
_entry.id   AF-A0A254QJT4-F1
#
_cell.length_a   1.000
_cell.length_b   1.000
_cell.length_c   1.000
_cell.angle_alpha   90.00
_cell.angle_beta   90.00
_cell.angle_gamma   90.00
#
_symmetry.space_group_name_H-M   'P 1'
#
loop_
_entity.id
_entity.type
_entity.pdbx_description
1 polymer ?
#
loop_
_entity_poly.entity_id
_entity_poly.type
_entity_poly.pdbx_seq_one_letter_code
_entity_poly.pdbx_strand_id
1 'polypeptide(L)'
;RLQKIKEQIEFLKMKVAKCDQDEQHIRAEIQIVSSLSDQDDEQPSRLPILLRPTDTRQTSPFGMRMHPIANEERLHKGIDFAGPLGTRVNAAAMGKVTFAGPLGTFGNLVIIEHRPGFETAYAHLSQINVEVGDRIGAGYKIGEVGSTGQSTGPHLHFEVRINGIQVDPADYL
;
A
#
# COMPACT_ATOMS: atom_id res chain seq x y z
N ARG A 1 -31.26 -43.33 -12.97
CA ARG A 1 -29.90 -42.82 -13.28
C ARG A 1 -29.93 -41.66 -14.29
N LEU A 2 -30.55 -41.84 -15.46
CA LEU A 2 -30.72 -40.79 -16.47
C LEU A 2 -31.48 -39.54 -15.97
N GLN A 3 -32.57 -39.72 -15.21
CA GLN A 3 -33.37 -38.62 -14.68
C GLN A 3 -32.56 -37.70 -13.75
N LYS A 4 -31.80 -38.29 -12.84
CA LYS A 4 -30.92 -37.57 -11.89
C LYS A 4 -29.82 -36.75 -12.60
N ILE A 5 -29.33 -37.25 -13.74
CA ILE A 5 -28.33 -36.53 -14.57
C ILE A 5 -28.99 -35.33 -15.26
N LYS A 6 -30.21 -35.48 -15.77
CA LYS A 6 -30.96 -34.36 -16.40
C LYS A 6 -31.24 -33.23 -15.39
N GLU A 7 -31.65 -33.58 -14.17
CA GLU A 7 -31.88 -32.61 -13.09
C GLU A 7 -30.59 -31.87 -12.69
N GLN A 8 -29.45 -32.56 -12.64
CA GLN A 8 -28.15 -31.91 -12.40
C GLN A 8 -27.72 -30.98 -13.53
N ILE A 9 -27.99 -31.33 -14.78
CA ILE A 9 -27.69 -30.46 -15.94
C ILE A 9 -28.54 -29.19 -15.87
N GLU A 10 -29.83 -29.29 -15.58
CA GLU A 10 -30.69 -28.11 -15.45
C GLU A 10 -30.28 -27.23 -14.26
N PHE A 11 -29.92 -27.83 -13.13
CA PHE A 11 -29.39 -27.10 -11.98
C PHE A 11 -28.09 -26.36 -12.29
N LEU A 12 -27.17 -26.99 -13.04
CA LEU A 12 -25.92 -26.34 -13.47
C LEU A 12 -26.18 -25.21 -14.46
N LYS A 13 -27.11 -25.38 -15.41
CA LYS A 13 -27.51 -24.31 -16.34
C LYS A 13 -28.06 -23.09 -15.59
N MET A 14 -28.89 -23.30 -14.57
CA MET A 14 -29.39 -22.20 -13.74
C MET A 14 -28.27 -21.47 -13.00
N LYS A 15 -27.26 -22.19 -12.50
CA LYS A 15 -26.09 -21.57 -11.87
C LYS A 15 -25.24 -20.76 -12.84
N VAL A 16 -25.03 -21.26 -14.06
CA VAL A 16 -24.30 -20.53 -15.11
C VAL A 16 -25.04 -19.25 -15.47
N ALA A 17 -26.35 -19.32 -15.71
CA ALA A 17 -27.16 -18.15 -16.04
C ALA A 17 -27.13 -17.07 -14.94
N LYS A 18 -27.11 -17.48 -13.66
CA LYS A 18 -26.94 -16.53 -12.55
C LYS A 18 -25.55 -15.90 -12.53
N CYS A 19 -24.50 -16.68 -12.80
CA CYS A 19 -23.13 -16.18 -12.88
C CYS A 19 -22.95 -15.16 -14.01
N ASP A 20 -23.60 -15.37 -15.15
CA ASP A 20 -23.57 -14.43 -16.28
C ASP A 20 -24.25 -13.10 -15.93
N GLN A 21 -25.34 -13.14 -15.15
CA GLN A 21 -26.02 -11.94 -14.66
C GLN A 21 -25.17 -11.16 -13.66
N ASP A 22 -24.51 -11.86 -12.73
CA ASP A 22 -23.60 -11.25 -11.75
C ASP A 22 -22.39 -10.60 -12.46
N GLU A 23 -21.86 -11.24 -13.52
CA GLU A 23 -20.78 -10.67 -14.33
C GLU A 23 -21.21 -9.38 -15.05
N GLN A 24 -22.43 -9.35 -15.60
CA GLN A 24 -22.98 -8.15 -16.23
C GLN A 24 -23.16 -7.01 -15.22
N HIS A 25 -23.56 -7.31 -14.00
CA HIS A 25 -23.70 -6.32 -12.93
C HIS A 25 -22.35 -5.71 -12.54
N ILE A 26 -21.33 -6.54 -12.34
CA ILE A 26 -19.97 -6.09 -12.00
C ILE A 26 -19.40 -5.21 -13.12
N ARG A 27 -19.60 -5.59 -14.40
CA ARG A 27 -19.15 -4.79 -15.55
C ARG A 27 -19.82 -3.41 -15.58
N ALA A 28 -21.12 -3.35 -15.28
CA ALA A 28 -21.85 -2.08 -15.21
C ALA A 28 -21.33 -1.19 -14.06
N GLU A 29 -21.05 -1.76 -12.90
CA GLU A 29 -20.46 -1.03 -11.77
C GLU A 29 -19.06 -0.50 -12.11
N ILE A 30 -18.20 -1.30 -12.75
CA ILE A 30 -16.87 -0.87 -13.20
C ILE A 30 -16.98 0.31 -14.16
N GLN A 31 -17.94 0.28 -15.10
CA GLN A 31 -18.13 1.36 -16.07
C GLN A 31 -18.64 2.65 -15.43
N ILE A 32 -19.47 2.54 -14.39
CA ILE A 32 -19.89 3.70 -13.58
C ILE A 32 -18.70 4.27 -12.81
N VAL A 33 -17.90 3.42 -12.17
CA VAL A 33 -16.72 3.87 -11.41
C VAL A 33 -15.67 4.50 -12.34
N SER A 34 -15.44 3.94 -13.52
CA SER A 34 -14.48 4.52 -14.48
C SER A 34 -14.92 5.87 -15.01
N SER A 35 -16.22 6.07 -15.27
CA SER A 35 -16.72 7.36 -15.75
C SER A 35 -16.70 8.45 -14.68
N LEU A 36 -16.64 8.09 -13.40
CA LEU A 36 -16.49 9.03 -12.29
C LEU A 36 -15.03 9.41 -12.01
N SER A 37 -14.05 8.67 -12.54
CA SER A 37 -12.62 8.95 -12.34
C SER A 37 -11.99 9.93 -13.35
N ASP A 38 -12.73 10.37 -14.37
CA ASP A 38 -12.20 11.16 -15.50
C ASP A 38 -12.03 12.68 -15.23
N GLN A 39 -11.90 13.14 -13.99
CA GLN A 39 -11.83 14.58 -13.67
C GLN A 39 -10.49 15.09 -13.09
N ASP A 40 -9.45 14.27 -12.94
CA ASP A 40 -8.16 14.70 -12.35
C ASP A 40 -6.92 14.33 -13.19
N ASP A 41 -7.03 14.34 -14.53
CA ASP A 41 -5.90 14.01 -15.42
C ASP A 41 -5.41 15.22 -16.24
N GLU A 42 -4.54 16.02 -15.62
CA GLU A 42 -3.58 16.84 -16.37
C GLU A 42 -2.16 16.71 -15.76
N GLN A 43 -1.26 16.10 -16.54
CA GLN A 43 0.22 16.10 -16.47
C GLN A 43 0.94 14.98 -15.66
N PRO A 44 2.12 14.52 -16.14
CA PRO A 44 2.39 13.69 -17.32
C PRO A 44 3.18 12.41 -16.92
N SER A 45 3.49 11.56 -17.90
CA SER A 45 4.19 10.26 -17.87
C SER A 45 5.63 10.21 -17.30
N ARG A 46 5.93 10.95 -16.22
CA ARG A 46 7.14 10.74 -15.40
C ARG A 46 6.68 10.14 -14.07
N LEU A 47 7.32 9.05 -13.65
CA LEU A 47 7.13 8.51 -12.31
C LEU A 47 7.25 9.66 -11.30
N PRO A 48 6.33 9.77 -10.32
CA PRO A 48 6.40 10.85 -9.34
C PRO A 48 7.73 10.74 -8.59
N ILE A 49 8.56 11.79 -8.69
CA ILE A 49 9.81 11.86 -7.93
C ILE A 49 9.40 12.12 -6.47
N LEU A 50 9.66 11.12 -5.63
CA LEU A 50 9.43 11.16 -4.20
C LEU A 50 10.61 11.82 -3.50
N LEU A 51 10.31 12.65 -2.51
CA LEU A 51 11.32 13.08 -1.56
C LEU A 51 11.71 11.91 -0.66
N ARG A 52 12.99 11.86 -0.31
CA ARG A 52 13.49 10.91 0.67
C ARG A 52 12.72 11.11 2.00
N PRO A 53 12.12 10.05 2.58
CA PRO A 53 11.25 10.19 3.73
C PRO A 53 12.01 10.45 5.04
N THR A 54 13.32 10.20 5.06
CA THR A 54 14.20 10.49 6.20
C THR A 54 15.65 10.65 5.72
N ASP A 55 16.45 11.43 6.46
CA ASP A 55 17.85 11.73 6.12
C ASP A 55 18.82 10.61 6.53
N THR A 56 18.31 9.48 6.98
CA THR A 56 19.11 8.37 7.50
C THR A 56 19.55 7.39 6.40
N ARG A 57 20.50 6.53 6.73
CA ARG A 57 21.11 5.60 5.77
C ARG A 57 20.12 4.49 5.41
N GLN A 58 19.92 4.26 4.12
CA GLN A 58 19.23 3.07 3.62
C GLN A 58 20.07 1.83 3.94
N THR A 59 19.47 0.86 4.62
CA THR A 59 20.16 -0.36 5.06
C THR A 59 19.64 -1.62 4.42
N SER A 60 18.37 -1.66 4.01
CA SER A 60 17.81 -2.81 3.30
C SER A 60 17.04 -2.33 2.06
N PRO A 61 17.36 -2.83 0.85
CA PRO A 61 16.57 -2.57 -0.34
C PRO A 61 15.28 -3.41 -0.36
N PHE A 62 14.39 -3.07 -1.28
CA PHE A 62 13.26 -3.91 -1.68
C PHE A 62 13.75 -5.19 -2.37
N GLY A 63 12.96 -6.27 -2.31
CA GLY A 63 13.23 -7.51 -3.05
C GLY A 63 13.45 -8.73 -2.18
N MET A 64 13.73 -9.86 -2.84
CA MET A 64 13.92 -11.15 -2.17
C MET A 64 15.19 -11.13 -1.32
N ARG A 65 15.05 -11.43 -0.03
CA ARG A 65 16.18 -11.58 0.89
C ARG A 65 15.93 -12.66 1.92
N MET A 66 17.01 -13.18 2.50
CA MET A 66 16.92 -14.08 3.65
C MET A 66 16.32 -13.32 4.84
N HIS A 67 15.22 -13.83 5.38
CA HIS A 67 14.53 -13.23 6.51
C HIS A 67 15.35 -13.44 7.80
N PRO A 68 15.73 -12.37 8.52
CA PRO A 68 16.76 -12.42 9.57
C PRO A 68 16.36 -13.26 10.79
N ILE A 69 15.06 -13.52 10.96
CA ILE A 69 14.53 -14.31 12.08
C ILE A 69 14.09 -15.71 11.64
N ALA A 70 13.70 -15.87 10.37
CA ALA A 70 13.06 -17.11 9.90
C ALA A 70 14.02 -17.99 9.08
N ASN A 71 15.18 -17.46 8.65
CA ASN A 71 16.13 -18.14 7.76
C ASN A 71 15.51 -18.70 6.46
N GLU A 72 14.43 -18.06 6.01
CA GLU A 72 13.75 -18.35 4.75
C GLU A 72 13.88 -17.15 3.83
N GLU A 73 13.95 -17.37 2.51
CA GLU A 73 13.84 -16.28 1.56
C GLU A 73 12.43 -15.68 1.61
N ARG A 74 12.33 -14.39 1.93
CA ARG A 74 11.08 -13.63 1.93
C ARG A 74 11.25 -12.34 1.15
N LEU A 75 10.18 -11.95 0.47
CA LEU A 75 10.10 -10.67 -0.20
C LEU A 75 10.07 -9.55 0.85
N HIS A 76 11.08 -8.68 0.80
CA HIS A 76 11.05 -7.43 1.52
C HIS A 76 10.26 -6.41 0.71
N LYS A 77 9.09 -6.03 1.23
CA LYS A 77 8.08 -5.25 0.49
C LYS A 77 8.28 -3.74 0.55
N GLY A 78 9.47 -3.29 0.96
CA GLY A 78 9.82 -1.88 1.09
C GLY A 78 11.33 -1.66 1.19
N ILE A 79 11.71 -0.43 1.52
CA ILE A 79 13.09 -0.03 1.83
C ILE A 79 13.18 0.30 3.32
N ASP A 80 14.24 -0.17 3.98
CA ASP A 80 14.52 0.18 5.36
C ASP A 80 15.59 1.27 5.45
N PHE A 81 15.28 2.31 6.23
CA PHE A 81 16.21 3.38 6.60
C PHE A 81 16.54 3.28 8.10
N ALA A 82 17.74 2.80 8.42
CA ALA A 82 18.18 2.69 9.82
C ALA A 82 18.55 4.06 10.39
N GLY A 83 18.00 4.39 11.55
CA GLY A 83 18.18 5.69 12.18
C GLY A 83 17.91 5.67 13.68
N PRO A 84 18.47 6.61 14.46
CA PRO A 84 18.15 6.74 15.88
C PRO A 84 16.63 6.86 16.14
N LEU A 85 16.17 6.32 17.27
CA LEU A 85 14.82 6.54 17.77
C LEU A 85 14.52 8.06 17.84
N GLY A 86 13.35 8.48 17.37
CA GLY A 86 12.96 9.89 17.34
C GLY A 86 13.40 10.65 16.09
N THR A 87 14.16 10.03 15.18
CA THR A 87 14.57 10.70 13.94
C THR A 87 13.36 11.10 13.12
N ARG A 88 13.39 12.30 12.52
CA ARG A 88 12.26 12.84 11.75
C ARG A 88 11.91 11.96 10.55
N VAL A 89 10.60 11.70 10.39
CA VAL A 89 10.01 11.06 9.21
C VAL A 89 9.08 12.05 8.51
N ASN A 90 9.29 12.23 7.21
CA ASN A 90 8.59 13.19 6.38
C ASN A 90 7.74 12.49 5.31
N ALA A 91 6.67 13.15 4.89
CA ALA A 91 5.89 12.77 3.72
C ALA A 91 6.75 12.84 2.46
N ALA A 92 6.85 11.74 1.72
CA ALA A 92 7.63 11.65 0.49
C ALA A 92 7.01 12.49 -0.65
N ALA A 93 5.70 12.66 -0.67
CA ALA A 93 4.99 13.53 -1.60
C ALA A 93 3.74 14.15 -0.93
N MET A 94 3.14 15.15 -1.59
CA MET A 94 1.87 15.72 -1.13
C MET A 94 0.75 14.69 -1.24
N GLY A 95 -0.20 14.70 -0.32
CA GLY A 95 -1.30 13.74 -0.36
C GLY A 95 -2.24 13.84 0.83
N LYS A 96 -3.14 12.87 0.92
CA LYS A 96 -4.11 12.73 2.01
C LYS A 96 -3.76 11.52 2.86
N VAL A 97 -3.75 11.68 4.17
CA VAL A 97 -3.56 10.57 5.11
C VAL A 97 -4.79 9.67 5.08
N THR A 98 -4.62 8.42 4.66
CA THR A 98 -5.68 7.40 4.60
C THR A 98 -5.65 6.46 5.80
N PHE A 99 -4.50 6.36 6.48
CA PHE A 99 -4.36 5.60 7.72
C PHE A 99 -3.32 6.24 8.65
N ALA A 100 -3.59 6.26 9.95
CA ALA A 100 -2.67 6.69 10.99
C ALA A 100 -2.98 5.93 12.29
N GLY A 101 -2.13 4.99 12.68
CA GLY A 101 -2.31 4.23 13.92
C GLY A 101 -1.51 2.91 13.97
N PRO A 102 -1.72 2.09 15.01
CA PRO A 102 -1.10 0.77 15.11
C PRO A 102 -1.74 -0.25 14.16
N LEU A 103 -0.91 -1.03 13.44
CA LEU A 103 -1.35 -2.11 12.55
C LEU A 103 -0.43 -3.34 12.60
N GLY A 104 -0.80 -4.34 13.40
CA GLY A 104 -0.16 -5.66 13.40
C GLY A 104 1.37 -5.61 13.45
N THR A 105 2.04 -6.28 12.49
CA THR A 105 3.50 -6.33 12.40
C THR A 105 4.15 -5.01 11.99
N PHE A 106 3.41 -4.09 11.36
CA PHE A 106 3.93 -2.76 11.00
C PHE A 106 4.14 -1.86 12.23
N GLY A 107 3.53 -2.19 13.38
CA GLY A 107 3.53 -1.28 14.52
C GLY A 107 2.77 -0.01 14.18
N ASN A 108 3.27 1.14 14.61
CA ASN A 108 2.68 2.42 14.22
C ASN A 108 2.97 2.70 12.74
N LEU A 109 1.89 2.95 12.01
CA LEU A 109 1.86 3.08 10.57
C LEU A 109 1.12 4.35 10.16
N VAL A 110 1.69 5.05 9.18
CA VAL A 110 1.00 6.09 8.41
C VAL A 110 0.92 5.64 6.96
N ILE A 111 -0.24 5.82 6.31
CA ILE A 111 -0.42 5.63 4.87
C ILE A 111 -0.94 6.94 4.28
N ILE A 112 -0.33 7.36 3.18
CA ILE A 112 -0.68 8.58 2.44
C ILE A 112 -1.01 8.20 1.01
N GLU A 113 -2.21 8.56 0.56
CA GLU A 113 -2.60 8.50 -0.84
C GLU A 113 -2.25 9.83 -1.52
N HIS A 114 -1.48 9.78 -2.60
CA HIS A 114 -1.06 10.99 -3.32
C HIS A 114 -1.92 11.25 -4.56
N ARG A 115 -2.36 10.15 -5.21
CA ARG A 115 -3.28 10.11 -6.35
C ARG A 115 -4.03 8.77 -6.29
N PRO A 116 -5.18 8.60 -6.98
CA PRO A 116 -5.91 7.34 -6.98
C PRO A 116 -5.00 6.14 -7.26
N GLY A 117 -4.93 5.22 -6.31
CA GLY A 117 -4.12 4.02 -6.42
C GLY A 117 -2.60 4.20 -6.25
N PHE A 118 -2.09 5.40 -5.94
CA PHE A 118 -0.66 5.61 -5.64
C PHE A 118 -0.48 6.06 -4.18
N GLU A 119 0.13 5.20 -3.38
CA GLU A 119 0.27 5.40 -1.94
C GLU A 119 1.71 5.21 -1.44
N THR A 120 2.04 5.85 -0.33
CA THR A 120 3.24 5.56 0.45
C THR A 120 2.88 5.13 1.87
N ALA A 121 3.66 4.21 2.43
CA ALA A 121 3.47 3.70 3.77
C ALA A 121 4.74 3.84 4.62
N TYR A 122 4.56 4.23 5.90
CA TYR A 122 5.65 4.57 6.83
C TYR A 122 5.44 3.81 8.14
N ALA A 123 6.21 2.75 8.36
CA ALA A 123 5.98 1.83 9.47
C ALA A 123 7.05 1.92 10.57
N HIS A 124 6.82 1.16 11.63
CA HIS A 124 7.66 1.05 12.83
C HIS A 124 7.84 2.38 13.58
N LEU A 125 6.97 3.36 13.36
CA LEU A 125 7.10 4.69 13.95
C LEU A 125 7.06 4.65 15.48
N SER A 126 7.80 5.53 16.15
CA SER A 126 7.70 5.72 17.60
C SER A 126 6.57 6.67 17.96
N GLN A 127 6.35 7.67 17.12
CA GLN A 127 5.30 8.68 17.23
C GLN A 127 4.68 8.96 15.87
N ILE A 128 3.36 9.19 15.87
CA ILE A 128 2.59 9.67 14.72
C ILE A 128 2.20 11.13 15.00
N ASN A 129 2.37 12.01 14.01
CA ASN A 129 2.12 13.46 14.11
C ASN A 129 0.99 13.94 13.18
N VAL A 130 0.23 13.03 12.59
CA VAL A 130 -0.86 13.29 11.66
C VAL A 130 -2.07 12.42 11.94
N GLU A 131 -3.25 12.85 11.48
CA GLU A 131 -4.51 12.15 11.63
C GLU A 131 -5.11 11.75 10.28
N VAL A 132 -6.00 10.76 10.29
CA VAL A 132 -6.71 10.33 9.07
C VAL A 132 -7.54 11.50 8.53
N GLY A 133 -7.40 11.79 7.24
CA GLY A 133 -8.07 12.91 6.57
C GLY A 133 -7.20 14.14 6.36
N ASP A 134 -6.05 14.24 7.03
CA ASP A 134 -5.11 15.35 6.86
C ASP A 134 -4.62 15.44 5.41
N ARG A 135 -4.60 16.66 4.87
CA ARG A 135 -3.95 16.98 3.58
C ARG A 135 -2.61 17.63 3.88
N ILE A 136 -1.53 16.99 3.46
CA ILE A 136 -0.16 17.39 3.78
C ILE A 136 0.69 17.56 2.52
N GLY A 137 1.66 18.46 2.60
CA GLY A 137 2.64 18.68 1.52
C GLY A 137 3.81 17.69 1.59
N ALA A 138 4.56 17.60 0.50
CA ALA A 138 5.83 16.89 0.49
C ALA A 138 6.80 17.52 1.52
N GLY A 139 7.54 16.69 2.26
CA GLY A 139 8.46 17.13 3.31
C GLY A 139 7.81 17.45 4.66
N TYR A 140 6.48 17.38 4.77
CA TYR A 140 5.78 17.59 6.04
C TYR A 140 6.14 16.50 7.04
N LYS A 141 6.36 16.86 8.32
CA LYS A 141 6.68 15.88 9.38
C LYS A 141 5.44 15.06 9.71
N ILE A 142 5.50 13.76 9.49
CA ILE A 142 4.37 12.84 9.76
C ILE A 142 4.58 11.97 10.98
N GLY A 143 5.83 11.84 11.44
CA GLY A 143 6.15 10.98 12.56
C GLY A 143 7.64 10.97 12.88
N GLU A 144 8.01 9.98 13.67
CA GLU A 144 9.37 9.77 14.11
C GLU A 144 9.76 8.29 13.99
N VAL A 145 11.01 8.03 13.60
CA VAL A 145 11.61 6.70 13.52
C VAL A 145 11.43 6.01 14.86
N GLY A 146 11.07 4.73 14.81
CA GLY A 146 10.86 3.91 15.97
C GLY A 146 11.31 2.47 15.78
N SER A 147 10.80 1.62 16.66
CA SER A 147 11.03 0.17 16.62
C SER A 147 9.76 -0.57 17.05
N THR A 148 8.59 -0.02 16.73
CA THR A 148 7.28 -0.61 17.10
C THR A 148 6.90 -1.74 16.15
N GLY A 149 6.01 -2.65 16.58
CA GLY A 149 5.65 -3.82 15.78
C GLY A 149 6.78 -4.84 15.71
N GLN A 150 6.92 -5.51 14.56
CA GLN A 150 7.97 -6.50 14.33
C GLN A 150 9.22 -5.82 13.75
N SER A 151 10.08 -5.33 14.63
CA SER A 151 11.33 -4.67 14.27
C SER A 151 12.51 -5.25 15.05
N THR A 152 13.68 -5.36 14.42
CA THR A 152 14.92 -5.80 15.06
C THR A 152 15.71 -4.64 15.72
N GLY A 153 15.31 -3.39 15.45
CA GLY A 153 15.94 -2.20 16.00
C GLY A 153 15.42 -0.92 15.34
N PRO A 154 15.82 0.27 15.81
CA PRO A 154 15.31 1.54 15.29
C PRO A 154 15.53 1.73 13.78
N HIS A 155 14.45 1.77 13.02
CA HIS A 155 14.44 2.04 11.58
C HIS A 155 13.06 2.51 11.09
N LEU A 156 13.04 3.13 9.92
CA LEU A 156 11.83 3.36 9.14
C LEU A 156 11.73 2.28 8.08
N HIS A 157 10.60 1.57 8.03
CA HIS A 157 10.22 0.75 6.88
C HIS A 157 9.30 1.57 5.97
N PHE A 158 9.71 1.76 4.72
CA PHE A 158 9.06 2.61 3.74
C PHE A 158 8.60 1.79 2.53
N GLU A 159 7.32 1.90 2.18
CA GLU A 159 6.77 1.24 1.00
C GLU A 159 6.19 2.27 0.01
N VAL A 160 6.26 1.93 -1.27
CA VAL A 160 5.47 2.56 -2.35
C VAL A 160 4.48 1.50 -2.84
N ARG A 161 3.22 1.90 -3.04
CA ARG A 161 2.15 1.00 -3.45
C ARG A 161 1.43 1.55 -4.68
N ILE A 162 1.20 0.68 -5.65
CA ILE A 162 0.35 0.95 -6.83
C ILE A 162 -0.83 -0.02 -6.79
N ASN A 163 -2.05 0.51 -6.70
CA ASN A 163 -3.30 -0.23 -6.58
C ASN A 163 -3.25 -1.28 -5.45
N GLY A 164 -2.66 -0.90 -4.31
CA GLY A 164 -2.47 -1.76 -3.14
C GLY A 164 -1.32 -2.77 -3.23
N ILE A 165 -0.62 -2.83 -4.36
CA ILE A 165 0.52 -3.74 -4.59
C ILE A 165 1.82 -3.00 -4.29
N GLN A 166 2.68 -3.58 -3.45
CA GLN A 166 3.99 -3.00 -3.16
C GLN A 166 4.93 -3.09 -4.38
N VAL A 167 5.56 -1.98 -4.72
CA VAL A 167 6.57 -1.85 -5.78
C VAL A 167 7.89 -1.37 -5.20
N ASP A 168 8.99 -1.50 -5.94
CA ASP A 168 10.29 -1.04 -5.47
C ASP A 168 10.30 0.49 -5.28
N PRO A 169 10.46 1.01 -4.05
CA PRO A 169 10.55 2.44 -3.81
C PRO A 169 11.77 3.11 -4.48
N ALA A 170 12.81 2.35 -4.83
CA ALA A 170 14.03 2.89 -5.44
C ALA A 170 13.77 3.48 -6.83
N ASP A 171 12.72 3.04 -7.53
CA ASP A 171 12.33 3.58 -8.85
C ASP A 171 11.72 4.99 -8.75
N TYR A 172 11.43 5.46 -7.54
CA TYR A 172 10.74 6.73 -7.27
C TYR A 172 11.56 7.73 -6.46
N LEU A 173 12.68 7.30 -5.84
CA LEU A 173 13.51 8.09 -4.93
C LEU A 173 14.73 8.76 -5.59
#